data_AF-A0A917VJY7-F1
#
_entry.id   AF-A0A917VJY7-F1
#
_cell.length_a   1.000
_cell.length_b   1.000
_cell.length_c   1.000
_cell.angle_alpha   90.00
_cell.angle_beta   90.00
_cell.angle_gamma   90.00
#
_symmetry.space_group_name_H-M   'P 1'
#
loop_
_entity.id
_entity.type
_entity.pdbx_description
1 polymer ?
#
loop_
_entity_poly.entity_id
_entity_poly.type
_entity_poly.pdbx_seq_one_letter_code
_entity_poly.pdbx_strand_id
1 'polypeptide(L)'
;MKAWRLLGRRNGGRSTRRTRGRHSEGYRSPAVSRRVFDPAARAQAAQLDQLEPGWLIWYAVYDRLYYAISHTGITTPACVAGPTPDALCALMREAESMTRIGWVA
;
A
#
# COMPACT_ATOMS: atom_id res chain seq x y z
N MET A 1 -10.19 1.71 12.92
CA MET A 1 -10.00 2.85 11.97
C MET A 1 -8.58 3.37 12.11
N LYS A 2 -7.67 3.06 11.18
CA LYS A 2 -6.29 3.58 11.21
C LYS A 2 -6.25 4.92 10.46
N ALA A 3 -6.07 6.00 11.21
CA ALA A 3 -6.05 7.37 10.71
C ALA A 3 -4.64 7.80 10.32
N TRP A 4 -4.43 8.14 9.04
CA TRP A 4 -3.23 8.84 8.60
C TRP A 4 -3.57 10.33 8.51
N ARG A 5 -3.20 11.09 9.55
CA ARG A 5 -3.46 12.52 9.64
C ARG A 5 -2.13 13.29 9.79
N LEU A 6 -1.88 14.13 8.78
CA LEU A 6 -1.17 15.42 8.79
C LEU A 6 0.28 15.46 9.29
N LEU A 7 1.20 15.69 8.35
CA LEU A 7 2.37 16.55 8.58
C LEU A 7 2.25 17.77 7.67
N GLY A 8 1.87 18.88 8.30
CA GLY A 8 1.65 20.18 7.68
C GLY A 8 2.95 20.94 7.41
N ARG A 9 2.83 21.80 6.40
CA ARG A 9 3.58 23.04 6.09
C ARG A 9 4.68 23.46 7.07
N ARG A 10 5.85 23.77 6.50
CA ARG A 10 6.64 24.95 6.89
C ARG A 10 7.04 25.75 5.64
N ASN A 11 6.59 27.00 5.60
CA ASN A 11 7.14 28.05 4.75
C ASN A 11 8.43 28.58 5.39
N GLY A 12 9.49 28.68 4.61
CA GLY A 12 10.72 29.39 4.99
C GLY A 12 11.39 29.91 3.74
N GLY A 13 11.23 31.20 3.44
CA GLY A 13 11.85 31.86 2.30
C GLY A 13 13.25 32.36 2.60
N ARG A 14 14.15 32.31 1.61
CA ARG A 14 15.24 33.28 1.40
C ARG A 14 15.72 33.23 -0.06
N SER A 15 15.75 34.40 -0.71
CA SER A 15 16.18 34.67 -2.09
C SER A 15 17.70 34.77 -2.21
N THR A 16 18.32 34.16 -3.23
CA THR A 16 19.49 34.72 -3.93
C THR A 16 19.58 34.26 -5.41
N ARG A 17 19.77 35.24 -6.30
CA ARG A 17 20.33 35.21 -7.67
C ARG A 17 19.70 34.27 -8.71
N ARG A 18 18.82 34.88 -9.53
CA ARG A 18 18.38 34.37 -10.83
C ARG A 18 19.54 34.36 -11.82
N THR A 19 20.20 33.21 -11.98
CA THR A 19 20.82 32.86 -13.26
C THR A 19 19.68 32.38 -14.16
N ARG A 20 19.31 33.18 -15.15
CA ARG A 20 18.19 32.90 -16.06
C ARG A 20 18.55 31.73 -16.99
N GLY A 21 18.45 30.51 -16.46
CA GLY A 21 18.48 29.29 -17.25
C GLY A 21 17.30 29.26 -18.22
N ARG A 22 17.39 28.42 -19.26
CA ARG A 22 16.37 28.17 -20.31
C ARG A 22 15.05 27.55 -19.79
N HIS A 23 14.68 27.81 -18.54
CA HIS A 23 13.37 27.48 -18.01
C HIS A 23 12.48 28.69 -18.27
N SER A 24 11.59 28.55 -19.24
CA SER A 24 10.60 29.55 -19.61
C SER A 24 9.85 30.03 -18.37
N GLU A 25 10.14 31.25 -17.93
CA GLU A 25 9.35 31.95 -16.93
C GLU A 25 7.97 32.23 -17.57
N GLY A 26 6.97 31.41 -17.22
CA GLY A 26 5.60 31.58 -17.70
C GLY A 26 4.80 30.31 -17.95
N TYR A 27 5.41 29.14 -18.08
CA TYR A 27 4.64 27.91 -18.27
C TYR A 27 4.13 27.38 -16.92
N ARG A 28 2.87 27.67 -16.60
CA ARG A 28 2.16 26.89 -15.58
C ARG A 28 1.93 25.51 -16.16
N SER A 29 2.65 24.51 -15.62
CA SER A 29 2.40 23.12 -15.98
C SER A 29 0.91 22.82 -15.87
N PRO A 30 0.28 22.21 -16.90
CA PRO A 30 -1.11 21.81 -16.80
C PRO A 30 -1.28 20.90 -15.58
N ALA A 31 -2.38 21.07 -14.86
CA ALA A 31 -2.69 20.23 -13.70
C ALA A 31 -2.80 18.77 -14.19
N VAL A 32 -1.82 17.95 -13.84
CA VAL A 32 -1.87 16.51 -14.13
C VAL A 32 -2.84 15.87 -13.15
N SER A 33 -3.97 15.37 -13.65
CA SER A 33 -4.91 14.62 -12.82
C SER A 33 -4.21 13.37 -12.27
N ARG A 34 -4.33 13.14 -10.96
CA ARG A 34 -3.82 11.92 -10.32
C ARG A 34 -4.58 10.71 -10.88
N ARG A 35 -3.91 9.90 -11.70
CA ARG A 35 -4.44 8.62 -12.17
C ARG A 35 -4.39 7.60 -11.05
N VAL A 36 -5.49 6.90 -10.82
CA VAL A 36 -5.52 5.70 -9.95
C VAL A 36 -5.33 4.49 -10.84
N PHE A 37 -4.31 3.70 -10.54
CA PHE A 37 -4.08 2.42 -11.20
C PHE A 37 -4.94 1.34 -10.55
N ASP A 38 -5.51 0.48 -11.40
CA ASP A 38 -6.29 -0.70 -11.02
C ASP A 38 -7.30 -0.44 -9.89
N PRO A 39 -8.23 0.51 -10.06
CA PRO A 39 -9.12 0.95 -8.99
C PRO A 39 -10.00 -0.17 -8.44
N ALA A 40 -10.43 -1.10 -9.30
CA ALA A 40 -11.23 -2.25 -8.89
C ALA A 40 -10.44 -3.22 -7.98
N ALA A 41 -9.21 -3.57 -8.37
CA ALA A 41 -8.35 -4.45 -7.58
C ALA A 41 -8.00 -3.83 -6.21
N ARG A 42 -7.76 -2.51 -6.17
CA ARG A 42 -7.54 -1.79 -4.92
C ARG A 42 -8.79 -1.75 -4.03
N ALA A 43 -9.97 -1.59 -4.61
CA ALA A 43 -11.22 -1.65 -3.86
C ALA A 43 -11.47 -3.05 -3.28
N GLN A 44 -11.20 -4.11 -4.06
CA GLN A 44 -11.28 -5.49 -3.59
C GLN A 44 -10.30 -5.77 -2.45
N ALA A 45 -9.04 -5.34 -2.57
CA ALA A 45 -8.06 -5.48 -1.50
C ALA A 45 -8.49 -4.75 -0.22
N ALA A 46 -9.02 -3.52 -0.35
CA ALA A 46 -9.50 -2.75 0.79
C ALA A 46 -10.76 -3.36 1.45
N GLN A 47 -11.62 -4.01 0.67
CA GLN A 47 -12.74 -4.79 1.21
C GLN A 47 -12.23 -6.01 1.97
N LEU A 48 -11.26 -6.74 1.40
CA LEU A 48 -10.70 -7.93 2.04
C LEU A 48 -9.98 -7.60 3.35
N ASP A 49 -9.22 -6.50 3.40
CA ASP A 49 -8.58 -5.97 4.61
C ASP A 49 -9.59 -5.70 5.74
N GLN A 50 -10.80 -5.26 5.41
CA GLN A 50 -11.87 -5.04 6.38
C GLN A 50 -12.52 -6.34 6.87
N LEU A 51 -12.55 -7.37 6.03
CA LEU A 51 -13.16 -8.66 6.34
C LEU A 51 -12.23 -9.57 7.15
N GLU A 52 -10.92 -9.40 7.02
CA GLU A 52 -9.90 -10.26 7.63
C GLU A 52 -9.07 -9.49 8.68
N PRO A 53 -9.62 -9.20 9.87
CA PRO A 53 -9.00 -8.30 10.85
C PRO A 53 -7.66 -8.79 11.42
N GLY A 54 -7.32 -10.08 11.26
CA GLY A 54 -6.02 -10.64 11.64
C GLY A 54 -4.88 -10.29 10.68
N TRP A 55 -5.23 -9.76 9.51
CA TRP A 55 -4.33 -9.55 8.38
C TRP A 55 -4.32 -8.07 7.97
N LEU A 56 -3.19 -7.65 7.41
CA LEU A 56 -3.06 -6.41 6.68
C LEU A 56 -2.96 -6.75 5.20
N ILE A 57 -3.91 -6.28 4.40
CA ILE A 57 -4.05 -6.67 2.99
C ILE A 57 -3.91 -5.45 2.07
N TRP A 58 -3.14 -5.59 0.99
CA TRP A 58 -2.99 -4.55 -0.01
C TRP A 58 -2.79 -5.11 -1.43
N TYR A 59 -3.01 -4.26 -2.44
CA TYR A 59 -2.73 -4.57 -3.84
C TYR A 59 -1.52 -3.80 -4.33
N ALA A 60 -0.52 -4.51 -4.87
CA ALA A 60 0.66 -3.92 -5.47
C ALA A 60 0.48 -3.78 -6.99
N VAL A 61 0.65 -2.54 -7.48
CA VAL A 61 0.40 -2.22 -8.90
C VAL A 61 1.52 -2.72 -9.81
N TYR A 62 2.73 -2.87 -9.28
CA TYR A 62 3.91 -3.22 -10.07
C TYR A 62 3.96 -4.70 -10.49
N ASP A 63 3.56 -5.59 -9.58
CA ASP A 63 3.49 -7.04 -9.82
C ASP A 63 2.04 -7.53 -10.06
N ARG A 64 1.05 -6.65 -9.83
CA ARG A 64 -0.38 -6.95 -9.92
C ARG A 64 -0.83 -8.09 -9.00
N LEU A 65 -0.19 -8.21 -7.84
CA LEU A 65 -0.52 -9.20 -6.82
C LEU A 65 -1.23 -8.57 -5.63
N TYR A 66 -2.05 -9.39 -4.98
CA TYR A 66 -2.58 -9.13 -3.65
C TYR A 66 -1.60 -9.69 -2.62
N TYR A 67 -1.30 -8.90 -1.60
CA TYR A 67 -0.41 -9.27 -0.51
C TYR A 67 -1.17 -9.24 0.81
N ALA A 68 -0.79 -10.13 1.72
CA ALA A 68 -1.28 -10.15 3.09
C ALA A 68 -0.13 -10.38 4.07
N ILE A 69 -0.10 -9.61 5.16
CA ILE A 69 0.79 -9.85 6.31
C ILE A 69 -0.04 -10.06 7.57
N SER A 70 0.25 -11.12 8.30
CA SER A 70 -0.41 -11.37 9.59
C SER A 70 0.17 -10.44 10.67
N HIS A 71 -0.69 -9.88 11.52
CA HIS A 71 -0.27 -8.92 12.55
C HIS A 71 -0.86 -9.17 13.94
N THR A 72 -1.62 -10.24 14.12
CA THR A 72 -2.29 -10.55 15.40
C THR A 72 -1.96 -11.97 15.86
N GLY A 73 -1.46 -12.12 17.09
CA GLY A 73 -1.35 -13.42 17.77
C GLY A 73 -0.35 -14.42 17.20
N ILE A 74 0.55 -14.00 16.30
CA ILE A 74 1.52 -14.88 15.64
C ILE A 74 2.94 -14.46 16.05
N THR A 75 3.73 -15.42 16.54
CA THR A 75 5.14 -15.22 16.93
C THR A 75 6.05 -14.96 15.72
N THR A 76 5.70 -15.51 14.56
CA THR A 76 6.42 -15.32 13.29
C THR A 76 5.48 -14.78 12.22
N PRO A 77 5.46 -13.46 11.95
CA PRO A 77 4.52 -12.87 10.99
C PRO A 77 4.65 -13.54 9.61
N ALA A 78 3.53 -14.00 9.08
CA ALA A 78 3.45 -14.65 7.77
C ALA A 78 3.16 -13.60 6.70
N CYS A 79 3.88 -13.66 5.59
CA CYS A 79 3.65 -12.82 4.42
C CYS A 79 3.32 -13.73 3.23
N VAL A 80 2.16 -13.53 2.63
CA VAL A 80 1.69 -14.33 1.48
C VAL A 80 1.25 -13.40 0.35
N ALA A 81 1.35 -13.89 -0.89
CA ALA A 81 0.97 -13.15 -2.08
C ALA A 81 0.21 -14.05 -3.06
N GLY A 82 -0.87 -13.53 -3.64
CA GLY A 82 -1.72 -14.25 -4.59
C GLY A 82 -2.19 -13.36 -5.75
N PRO A 83 -2.40 -13.92 -6.96
CA PRO A 83 -2.84 -13.15 -8.12
C PRO A 83 -4.33 -12.76 -8.06
N THR A 84 -5.11 -13.42 -7.21
CA THR A 84 -6.54 -13.18 -7.01
C THR A 84 -6.88 -13.11 -5.52
N PRO A 85 -8.02 -12.49 -5.15
CA PRO A 85 -8.49 -12.47 -3.77
C PRO A 85 -8.69 -13.88 -3.19
N ASP A 86 -9.27 -14.81 -3.98
CA ASP A 86 -9.51 -16.18 -3.53
C ASP A 86 -8.19 -16.95 -3.31
N ALA A 87 -7.22 -16.79 -4.21
CA ALA A 87 -5.91 -17.40 -4.05
C ALA A 87 -5.19 -16.86 -2.82
N LEU A 88 -5.30 -15.55 -2.56
CA LEU A 88 -4.74 -14.94 -1.37
C LEU A 88 -5.41 -15.50 -0.09
N CYS A 89 -6.74 -15.62 -0.09
CA CYS A 89 -7.48 -16.20 1.05
C CYS A 89 -7.05 -17.63 1.35
N ALA A 90 -6.87 -18.47 0.31
CA ALA A 90 -6.39 -19.84 0.49
C ALA A 90 -5.01 -19.88 1.18
N LEU A 91 -4.08 -19.05 0.71
CA LEU A 91 -2.74 -18.93 1.30
C LEU A 91 -2.77 -18.40 2.74
N MET A 92 -3.67 -17.44 3.05
CA MET A 92 -3.85 -16.94 4.41
C MET A 92 -4.32 -18.05 5.36
N ARG A 93 -5.28 -18.89 4.94
CA ARG A 93 -5.77 -20.02 5.74
C ARG A 93 -4.71 -21.11 5.91
N GLU A 94 -3.90 -21.36 4.89
CA GLU A 94 -2.75 -22.27 4.98
C GLU A 94 -1.72 -21.76 6.00
N ALA A 95 -1.38 -20.47 5.95
CA ALA A 95 -0.46 -19.83 6.88
C ALA A 95 -0.98 -19.85 8.34
N GLU A 96 -2.28 -19.61 8.54
CA GLU A 96 -2.92 -19.75 9.86
C GLU A 96 -2.82 -21.19 10.39
N SER A 97 -3.03 -22.17 9.51
CA SER A 97 -2.95 -23.60 9.86
C SER A 97 -1.52 -23.99 10.25
N MET A 98 -0.53 -23.55 9.46
CA MET A 98 0.89 -23.84 9.71
C MET A 98 1.38 -23.20 11.02
N THR A 99 0.92 -21.99 11.31
CA THR A 99 1.23 -21.31 12.58
C THR A 99 0.64 -22.05 13.77
N ARG A 100 -0.60 -22.54 13.66
CA ARG A 100 -1.30 -23.26 14.74
C ARG A 100 -0.71 -24.64 15.02
N ILE A 101 -0.06 -25.26 14.04
CA ILE A 101 0.58 -26.57 14.16
C ILE A 101 1.96 -26.45 14.86
N GLY A 102 2.48 -25.24 15.08
CA GLY A 102 3.74 -25.05 15.81
C GLY A 102 4.92 -25.67 15.07
N TRP A 103 4.99 -25.48 13.75
CA TRP A 103 6.13 -25.94 12.97
C TRP A 103 7.33 -25.04 13.25
N VAL A 104 8.24 -25.53 14.10
CA VAL A 104 9.59 -25.00 14.28
C VAL A 104 10.43 -25.62 13.17
N ALA A 105 10.84 -24.79 12.19
CA ALA A 105 11.95 -25.13 11.30
C ALA A 105 13.27 -24.79 11.99
#